data_AF-A0A951DMD3-F1
#
_entry.id   AF-A0A951DMD3-F1
#
_cell.length_a   1.000
_cell.length_b   1.000
_cell.length_c   1.000
_cell.angle_alpha   90.00
_cell.angle_beta   90.00
_cell.angle_gamma   90.00
#
_symmetry.space_group_name_H-M   'P 1'
#
loop_
_entity.id
_entity.type
_entity.pdbx_description
1 polymer ?
#
loop_
_entity_poly.entity_id
_entity_poly.type
_entity_poly.pdbx_seq_one_letter_code
_entity_poly.pdbx_strand_id
1 'polypeptide(L)'
;MDELVIKVPAPFTGIEDLGFSARYPAQEPGEPLRDVPFFVEGPPRPMQVLVERLALFAEKDAMLRDTGDDDAYTWTPPIRLTDEVCVLAFRDRSLQPRLADAAATTADLHRGYVWNLVRPLAFTFLRDCVRIGGLRLAERISVVLDTGTPPTVDLEMQRAAITPTNGTLLLFRA
;
A
#
# COMPACT_ATOMS: atom_id res chain seq x y z
N MET A 1 2.52 -10.34 17.93
CA MET A 1 3.60 -9.76 17.11
C MET A 1 3.70 -8.28 17.45
N ASP A 2 4.89 -7.71 17.60
CA ASP A 2 5.05 -6.26 17.83
C ASP A 2 4.58 -5.46 16.60
N GLU A 3 4.25 -4.18 16.80
CA GLU A 3 3.86 -3.27 15.73
C GLU A 3 5.01 -3.13 14.72
N LEU A 4 4.71 -3.37 13.45
CA LEU A 4 5.65 -3.17 12.34
C LEU A 4 5.26 -1.90 11.60
N VAL A 5 6.22 -1.04 11.32
CA VAL A 5 6.00 0.16 10.51
C VAL A 5 6.85 0.09 9.24
N ILE A 6 6.21 0.27 8.09
CA ILE A 6 6.90 0.44 6.81
C ILE A 6 6.82 1.92 6.45
N LYS A 7 7.94 2.53 6.07
CA LYS A 7 8.01 3.93 5.62
C LYS A 7 8.58 3.96 4.20
N VAL A 8 7.97 4.77 3.34
CA VAL A 8 8.41 4.96 1.97
C VAL A 8 8.51 6.47 1.72
N PRO A 9 9.71 7.05 1.84
CA PRO A 9 9.94 8.46 1.53
C PRO A 9 9.97 8.69 0.01
N ALA A 10 9.56 9.88 -0.41
CA ALA A 10 9.67 10.39 -1.78
C ALA A 10 9.28 9.40 -2.91
N PRO A 11 8.15 8.67 -2.84
CA PRO A 11 7.83 7.67 -3.85
C PRO A 11 7.42 8.27 -5.21
N PHE A 12 7.09 9.56 -5.26
CA PHE A 12 6.61 10.24 -6.46
C PHE A 12 7.70 11.08 -7.11
N THR A 13 7.69 11.12 -8.44
CA THR A 13 8.68 11.91 -9.19
C THR A 13 8.55 13.39 -8.82
N GLY A 14 9.69 14.02 -8.49
CA GLY A 14 9.83 15.47 -8.33
C GLY A 14 9.31 16.05 -7.02
N ILE A 15 9.01 15.23 -6.01
CA ILE A 15 8.59 15.68 -4.68
C ILE A 15 9.28 14.85 -3.61
N GLU A 16 10.24 15.48 -2.92
CA GLU A 16 11.06 14.82 -1.89
C GLU A 16 10.37 14.78 -0.52
N ASP A 17 9.59 15.82 -0.20
CA ASP A 17 8.94 15.99 1.10
C ASP A 17 7.61 15.22 1.24
N LEU A 18 7.28 14.34 0.28
CA LEU A 18 6.05 13.55 0.31
C LEU A 18 6.40 12.08 0.51
N GLY A 19 5.82 11.44 1.51
CA GLY A 19 6.00 10.02 1.78
C GLY A 19 4.75 9.37 2.35
N PHE A 20 4.84 8.06 2.60
CA PHE A 20 3.81 7.36 3.35
C PHE A 20 4.40 6.38 4.35
N SER A 21 3.59 6.02 5.35
CA SER A 21 3.87 4.92 6.25
C SER A 21 2.67 3.99 6.40
N ALA A 22 2.92 2.70 6.50
CA ALA A 22 1.92 1.68 6.80
C ALA A 22 2.21 1.10 8.19
N ARG A 23 1.20 1.08 9.07
CA ARG A 23 1.35 0.56 10.43
C ARG A 23 0.58 -0.75 10.58
N TYR A 24 1.31 -1.83 10.79
CA TYR A 24 0.72 -3.14 10.98
C TYR A 24 0.30 -3.28 12.44
N PRO A 25 -1.00 -3.45 12.72
CA PRO A 25 -1.45 -3.64 14.08
C PRO A 25 -0.83 -4.90 14.68
N ALA A 26 -0.53 -4.85 15.98
CA ALA A 26 -0.20 -6.05 16.73
C ALA A 26 -1.39 -7.02 16.69
N GLN A 27 -1.14 -8.24 16.24
CA GLN A 27 -2.14 -9.30 16.14
C GLN A 27 -1.59 -10.64 16.61
N GLU A 28 -2.50 -11.49 17.08
CA GLU A 28 -2.20 -12.88 17.41
C GLU A 28 -2.09 -13.73 16.13
N PRO A 29 -1.22 -14.76 16.13
CA PRO A 29 -1.11 -15.67 14.99
C PRO A 29 -2.46 -16.34 14.68
N GLY A 30 -2.84 -16.33 13.40
CA GLY A 30 -4.09 -16.97 12.93
C GLY A 30 -5.33 -16.08 12.97
N GLU A 31 -5.23 -14.84 13.48
CA GLU A 31 -6.29 -13.86 13.28
C GLU A 31 -6.32 -13.36 11.81
N PRO A 32 -7.50 -13.05 11.26
CA PRO A 32 -7.60 -12.30 10.00
C PRO A 32 -6.81 -10.99 10.08
N LEU A 33 -6.18 -10.59 8.97
CA LEU A 33 -5.44 -9.33 8.92
C LEU A 33 -6.42 -8.17 9.18
N ARG A 34 -6.16 -7.38 10.22
CA ARG A 34 -6.91 -6.15 10.50
C ARG A 34 -6.61 -5.11 9.43
N ASP A 35 -7.52 -4.16 9.28
CA ASP A 35 -7.31 -2.97 8.44
C ASP A 35 -5.94 -2.35 8.73
N VAL A 36 -5.10 -2.24 7.70
CA VAL A 36 -3.75 -1.67 7.82
C VAL A 36 -3.82 -0.20 7.41
N PRO A 37 -3.68 0.75 8.35
CA PRO A 37 -3.69 2.17 8.03
C PRO A 37 -2.41 2.60 7.31
N PHE A 38 -2.60 3.38 6.27
CA PHE A 38 -1.60 4.13 5.54
C PHE A 38 -1.74 5.60 5.87
N PHE A 39 -0.69 6.19 6.38
CA PHE A 39 -0.54 7.63 6.58
C PHE A 39 0.26 8.18 5.43
N VAL A 40 -0.30 9.15 4.70
CA VAL A 40 0.40 9.84 3.63
C VAL A 40 0.58 11.28 4.05
N GLU A 41 1.83 11.74 3.99
CA GLU A 41 2.27 13.03 4.53
C GLU A 41 3.04 13.77 3.45
N GLY A 42 2.80 15.08 3.31
CA GLY A 42 3.56 15.93 2.41
C GLY A 42 2.98 17.33 2.24
N PRO A 43 3.52 18.12 1.30
CA PRO A 43 3.13 19.53 1.15
C PRO A 43 1.67 19.69 0.69
N PRO A 44 0.96 20.77 1.09
CA PRO A 44 -0.47 20.92 0.85
C PRO A 44 -0.92 20.80 -0.61
N ARG A 45 -0.18 21.42 -1.54
CA ARG A 45 -0.55 21.46 -2.98
C ARG A 45 -0.46 20.07 -3.64
N PRO A 46 0.67 19.34 -3.55
CA PRO A 46 0.75 17.95 -3.96
C PRO A 46 -0.31 17.04 -3.33
N MET A 47 -0.56 17.22 -2.02
CA MET A 47 -1.53 16.41 -1.29
C MET A 47 -2.96 16.59 -1.80
N GLN A 48 -3.32 17.79 -2.27
CA GLN A 48 -4.63 18.02 -2.90
C GLN A 48 -4.84 17.12 -4.12
N VAL A 49 -3.89 17.12 -5.05
CA VAL A 49 -3.94 16.27 -6.25
C VAL A 49 -3.89 14.80 -5.85
N LEU A 50 -3.01 14.44 -4.91
CA LEU A 50 -2.85 13.04 -4.50
C LEU A 50 -4.15 12.47 -3.93
N VAL A 51 -4.81 13.17 -3.01
CA VAL A 51 -6.05 12.68 -2.39
C VAL A 51 -7.18 12.53 -3.41
N GLU A 52 -7.27 13.41 -4.41
CA GLU A 52 -8.23 13.25 -5.52
C GLU A 52 -8.00 11.94 -6.29
N ARG A 53 -6.73 11.57 -6.51
CA ARG A 53 -6.37 10.31 -7.18
C ARG A 53 -6.57 9.10 -6.29
N LEU A 54 -6.27 9.21 -4.99
CA LEU A 54 -6.49 8.14 -4.01
C LEU A 54 -7.97 7.84 -3.80
N ALA A 55 -8.87 8.82 -3.98
CA ALA A 55 -10.32 8.59 -3.90
C ALA A 55 -10.80 7.53 -4.89
N LEU A 56 -10.14 7.41 -6.05
CA LEU A 56 -10.44 6.40 -7.07
C LEU A 56 -10.18 4.97 -6.60
N PHE A 57 -9.37 4.77 -5.54
CA PHE A 57 -9.04 3.44 -5.06
C PHE A 57 -10.26 2.72 -4.48
N ALA A 58 -11.24 3.46 -3.94
CA ALA A 58 -12.50 2.91 -3.49
C ALA A 58 -13.33 2.31 -4.65
N GLU A 59 -13.06 2.74 -5.88
CA GLU A 59 -13.72 2.28 -7.11
C GLU A 59 -12.91 1.21 -7.85
N LYS A 60 -11.81 0.70 -7.24
CA LYS A 60 -10.91 -0.32 -7.83
C LYS A 60 -11.68 -1.44 -8.52
N ASP A 61 -12.63 -2.05 -7.81
CA ASP A 61 -13.35 -3.22 -8.29
C ASP A 61 -14.25 -2.89 -9.50
N ALA A 62 -14.71 -1.65 -9.65
CA ALA A 62 -15.44 -1.22 -10.84
C ALA A 62 -14.48 -0.98 -12.02
N MET A 63 -13.31 -0.38 -11.76
CA MET A 63 -12.34 -0.03 -12.80
C MET A 63 -11.54 -1.22 -13.35
N LEU A 64 -11.32 -2.26 -12.54
CA LEU A 64 -10.44 -3.39 -12.87
C LEU A 64 -11.19 -4.69 -13.18
N ARG A 65 -12.51 -4.68 -13.09
CA ARG A 65 -13.38 -5.85 -13.31
C ARG A 65 -13.09 -6.59 -14.62
N ASP A 66 -12.83 -5.85 -15.70
CA ASP A 66 -12.58 -6.42 -17.03
C ASP A 66 -11.15 -6.95 -17.23
N THR A 67 -10.23 -6.69 -16.28
CA THR A 67 -8.84 -7.16 -16.39
C THR A 67 -8.63 -8.58 -15.86
N GLY A 68 -9.67 -9.21 -15.28
CA GLY A 68 -9.58 -10.56 -14.71
C GLY A 68 -8.70 -10.66 -13.46
N ASP A 69 -8.26 -9.51 -12.95
CA ASP A 69 -7.38 -9.39 -11.78
C ASP A 69 -8.25 -9.34 -10.52
N ASP A 70 -8.66 -10.51 -10.02
CA ASP A 70 -9.40 -10.66 -8.77
C ASP A 70 -8.46 -10.49 -7.57
N ASP A 71 -7.94 -9.27 -7.45
CA ASP A 71 -7.16 -8.82 -6.31
C ASP A 71 -8.03 -8.89 -5.05
N ALA A 72 -7.74 -9.86 -4.17
CA ALA A 72 -8.49 -10.14 -2.95
C ALA A 72 -8.26 -9.11 -1.83
N TYR A 73 -8.33 -7.82 -2.15
CA TYR A 73 -8.23 -6.71 -1.21
C TYR A 73 -9.03 -5.50 -1.69
N THR A 74 -9.29 -4.57 -0.77
CA THR A 74 -9.88 -3.26 -1.09
C THR A 74 -9.25 -2.13 -0.29
N TRP A 75 -9.39 -0.91 -0.79
CA TRP A 75 -8.98 0.30 -0.10
C TRP A 75 -10.20 1.03 0.47
N THR A 76 -10.05 1.65 1.64
CA THR A 76 -11.03 2.63 2.10
C THR A 76 -10.87 3.95 1.35
N PRO A 77 -11.93 4.77 1.26
CA PRO A 77 -11.78 6.15 0.84
C PRO A 77 -10.74 6.89 1.71
N PRO A 78 -9.94 7.80 1.13
CA PRO A 78 -8.99 8.59 1.89
C PRO A 78 -9.72 9.61 2.78
N ILE A 79 -9.30 9.70 4.03
CA ILE A 79 -9.76 10.69 5.01
C ILE A 79 -8.65 11.73 5.16
N ARG A 80 -8.94 12.99 4.86
CA ARG A 80 -8.01 14.09 5.13
C ARG A 80 -8.07 14.44 6.62
N LEU A 81 -6.92 14.41 7.29
CA LEU A 81 -6.80 14.89 8.66
C LEU A 81 -6.42 16.37 8.68
N THR A 82 -5.53 16.77 7.77
CA THR A 82 -5.13 18.15 7.48
C THR A 82 -4.92 18.31 5.96
N ASP A 83 -4.50 19.49 5.52
CA ASP A 83 -4.09 19.68 4.12
C ASP A 83 -2.77 18.94 3.78
N GLU A 84 -2.01 18.53 4.80
CA GLU A 84 -0.69 17.90 4.68
C GLU A 84 -0.72 16.39 4.97
N VAL A 85 -1.80 15.89 5.58
CA VAL A 85 -1.91 14.50 6.05
C VAL A 85 -3.25 13.90 5.65
N CYS A 86 -3.19 12.73 5.00
CA CYS A 86 -4.36 11.89 4.79
C CYS A 86 -4.12 10.46 5.25
N VAL A 87 -5.22 9.76 5.54
CA VAL A 87 -5.21 8.36 5.96
C VAL A 87 -6.17 7.56 5.09
N LEU A 88 -5.74 6.38 4.68
CA LEU A 88 -6.58 5.35 4.08
C LEU A 88 -6.17 3.99 4.65
N ALA A 89 -7.01 2.98 4.53
CA ALA A 89 -6.70 1.65 5.02
C ALA A 89 -6.78 0.61 3.91
N PHE A 90 -5.82 -0.31 3.95
CA PHE A 90 -5.89 -1.55 3.20
C PHE A 90 -6.76 -2.56 3.95
N ARG A 91 -7.66 -3.22 3.24
CA ARG A 91 -8.50 -4.30 3.75
C ARG A 91 -8.24 -5.57 3.00
N ASP A 92 -7.70 -6.58 3.69
CA ASP A 92 -7.57 -7.92 3.14
C ASP A 92 -8.95 -8.57 3.00
N ARG A 93 -9.21 -9.17 1.84
CA ARG A 93 -10.40 -9.99 1.55
C ARG A 93 -10.04 -11.43 1.19
N SER A 94 -8.76 -11.81 1.24
CA SER A 94 -8.29 -13.15 0.88
C SER A 94 -8.86 -14.25 1.78
N LEU A 95 -9.14 -13.92 3.05
CA LEU A 95 -9.72 -14.82 4.05
C LEU A 95 -11.24 -14.70 4.18
N GLN A 96 -11.94 -14.00 3.28
CA GLN A 96 -13.41 -14.11 3.25
C GLN A 96 -13.77 -15.57 2.98
N PRO A 97 -14.62 -16.21 3.80
CA PRO A 97 -15.01 -17.59 3.57
C PRO A 97 -15.78 -17.65 2.26
N ARG A 98 -15.08 -17.92 1.16
CA ARG A 98 -15.71 -18.44 -0.05
C ARG A 98 -16.35 -19.74 0.41
N LEU A 99 -17.68 -19.80 0.32
CA LEU A 99 -18.46 -21.02 0.43
C LEU A 99 -17.98 -22.00 -0.67
N ALA A 100 -16.87 -22.70 -0.42
CA ALA A 100 -16.47 -23.95 -1.07
C ALA A 100 -15.16 -24.47 -0.45
N ASP A 101 -15.24 -25.72 0.00
CA ASP A 101 -14.16 -26.68 0.21
C ASP A 101 -13.26 -26.55 1.45
N ALA A 102 -13.73 -27.24 2.49
CA ALA A 102 -12.92 -27.80 3.56
C ALA A 102 -11.93 -28.84 3.01
N ALA A 103 -10.65 -28.46 2.87
CA ALA A 103 -9.47 -29.30 3.11
C ALA A 103 -8.20 -28.58 2.63
N ALA A 104 -7.67 -27.66 3.44
CA ALA A 104 -6.28 -27.23 3.28
C ALA A 104 -5.65 -27.10 4.67
N THR A 105 -4.60 -27.88 4.87
CA THR A 105 -3.94 -28.16 6.14
C THR A 105 -3.27 -26.90 6.71
N THR A 106 -3.59 -26.60 7.96
CA THR A 106 -3.29 -25.36 8.71
C THR A 106 -1.81 -25.19 9.12
N ALA A 107 -0.85 -25.86 8.47
CA ALA A 107 0.55 -25.88 8.91
C ALA A 107 1.53 -25.19 7.94
N ASP A 108 1.28 -25.23 6.63
CA ASP A 108 2.19 -24.63 5.62
C ASP A 108 1.90 -23.14 5.35
N LEU A 109 0.78 -22.61 5.83
CA LEU A 109 0.36 -21.23 5.61
C LEU A 109 1.13 -20.21 6.48
N HIS A 110 1.67 -20.62 7.63
CA HIS A 110 2.09 -19.67 8.66
C HIS A 110 3.52 -19.12 8.54
N ARG A 111 4.44 -19.85 7.89
CA ARG A 111 5.86 -19.42 7.78
C ARG A 111 6.15 -18.60 6.52
N GLY A 112 5.35 -18.79 5.47
CA GLY A 112 5.33 -17.91 4.31
C GLY A 112 4.61 -16.59 4.58
N TYR A 113 3.71 -16.54 5.56
CA TYR A 113 2.82 -15.40 5.80
C TYR A 113 3.58 -14.11 6.13
N VAL A 114 4.49 -14.11 7.11
CA VAL A 114 5.21 -12.88 7.52
C VAL A 114 6.24 -12.42 6.48
N TRP A 115 6.85 -13.34 5.72
CA TRP A 115 7.80 -13.00 4.66
C TRP A 115 7.11 -12.62 3.33
N ASN A 116 5.87 -13.07 3.13
CA ASN A 116 5.01 -12.68 2.02
C ASN A 116 4.01 -11.55 2.36
N LEU A 117 3.92 -11.05 3.60
CA LEU A 117 3.01 -9.93 3.98
C LEU A 117 3.69 -8.57 4.05
N VAL A 118 5.00 -8.53 4.28
CA VAL A 118 5.74 -7.29 4.55
C VAL A 118 6.23 -6.61 3.26
N ARG A 119 6.47 -7.39 2.20
CA ARG A 119 6.82 -6.89 0.85
C ARG A 119 5.62 -6.34 0.01
N PRO A 120 4.38 -6.87 0.10
CA PRO A 120 3.33 -6.49 -0.86
C PRO A 120 2.57 -5.21 -0.53
N LEU A 121 2.39 -4.75 0.70
CA LEU A 121 1.44 -3.64 0.91
C LEU A 121 1.91 -2.28 0.39
N ALA A 122 3.18 -1.94 0.60
CA ALA A 122 3.77 -0.77 -0.03
C ALA A 122 3.76 -0.91 -1.57
N PHE A 123 4.02 -2.10 -2.10
CA PHE A 123 4.03 -2.36 -3.54
C PHE A 123 2.64 -2.27 -4.13
N THR A 124 1.64 -2.84 -3.46
CA THR A 124 0.23 -2.79 -3.83
C THR A 124 -0.25 -1.35 -3.84
N PHE A 125 0.07 -0.57 -2.80
CA PHE A 125 -0.25 0.85 -2.77
C PHE A 125 0.41 1.61 -3.93
N LEU A 126 1.72 1.43 -4.15
CA LEU A 126 2.46 2.08 -5.24
C LEU A 126 1.97 1.64 -6.62
N ARG A 127 1.65 0.36 -6.79
CA ARG A 127 1.06 -0.21 -8.01
C ARG A 127 -0.30 0.43 -8.29
N ASP A 128 -1.16 0.56 -7.30
CA ASP A 128 -2.48 1.18 -7.45
C ASP A 128 -2.37 2.69 -7.66
N CYS A 129 -1.36 3.35 -7.08
CA CYS A 129 -1.02 4.74 -7.39
C CYS A 129 -0.75 4.93 -8.89
N VAL A 130 -0.06 3.98 -9.53
CA VAL A 130 0.17 4.00 -10.97
C VAL A 130 -1.07 3.59 -11.75
N ARG A 131 -1.62 2.41 -11.47
CA ARG A 131 -2.65 1.75 -12.28
C ARG A 131 -4.00 2.44 -12.19
N ILE A 132 -4.40 2.86 -10.99
CA ILE A 132 -5.69 3.51 -10.71
C ILE A 132 -5.48 5.03 -10.66
N GLY A 133 -4.48 5.45 -9.90
CA GLY A 133 -4.15 6.87 -9.71
C GLY A 133 -3.49 7.51 -10.93
N GLY A 134 -2.91 6.77 -11.86
CA GLY A 134 -2.16 7.34 -13.00
C GLY A 134 -0.88 8.09 -12.57
N LEU A 135 -0.47 7.96 -11.31
CA LEU A 135 0.59 8.73 -10.68
C LEU A 135 1.97 8.28 -11.15
N ARG A 136 2.87 9.23 -11.36
CA ARG A 136 4.24 8.95 -11.78
C ARG A 136 5.13 8.71 -10.56
N LEU A 137 5.57 7.47 -10.38
CA LEU A 137 6.53 7.10 -9.34
C LEU A 137 7.95 7.55 -9.71
N ALA A 138 8.78 7.80 -8.70
CA ALA A 138 10.21 7.95 -8.86
C ALA A 138 10.85 6.66 -9.41
N GLU A 139 12.01 6.75 -10.07
CA GLU A 139 12.63 5.56 -10.68
C GLU A 139 13.27 4.63 -9.65
N ARG A 140 13.76 5.20 -8.54
CA ARG A 140 14.26 4.48 -7.36
C ARG A 140 13.30 4.71 -6.21
N ILE A 141 12.91 3.62 -5.55
CA ILE A 141 12.03 3.65 -4.39
C ILE A 141 12.82 3.14 -3.19
N SER A 142 12.88 3.95 -2.14
CA SER A 142 13.45 3.57 -0.85
C SER A 142 12.34 3.10 0.09
N VAL A 143 12.60 2.03 0.82
CA VAL A 143 11.65 1.44 1.77
C VAL A 143 12.39 1.17 3.06
N VAL A 144 11.91 1.78 4.14
CA VAL A 144 12.46 1.62 5.48
C VAL A 144 11.48 0.78 6.31
N LEU A 145 11.93 -0.37 6.79
CA LEU A 145 11.18 -1.21 7.72
C LEU A 145 11.65 -0.91 9.13
N ASP A 146 10.71 -0.61 10.01
CA ASP A 146 10.93 -0.33 11.42
C ASP A 146 10.22 -1.42 12.23
N THR A 147 10.99 -2.36 12.77
CA THR A 147 10.51 -3.53 13.53
C THR A 147 10.79 -3.40 15.04
N GLY A 148 11.09 -2.18 15.51
CA GLY A 148 11.55 -1.95 16.88
C GLY A 148 13.05 -2.19 17.04
N THR A 149 13.49 -2.58 18.24
CA THR A 149 14.89 -2.42 18.64
C THR A 149 15.71 -3.72 18.58
N PRO A 150 16.70 -3.84 17.66
CA PRO A 150 16.92 -3.00 16.50
C PRO A 150 16.92 -3.85 15.23
N PRO A 151 15.79 -3.94 14.52
CA PRO A 151 15.96 -3.93 13.07
C PRO A 151 15.23 -2.77 12.40
N THR A 152 16.03 -1.79 11.96
CA THR A 152 15.74 -0.93 10.82
C THR A 152 16.38 -1.53 9.58
N VAL A 153 15.59 -1.79 8.54
CA VAL A 153 16.09 -2.29 7.25
C VAL A 153 15.79 -1.25 6.19
N ASP A 154 16.83 -0.77 5.51
CA ASP A 154 16.71 0.12 4.35
C ASP A 154 16.86 -0.72 3.07
N LEU A 155 15.85 -0.64 2.21
CA LEU A 155 15.79 -1.34 0.95
C LEU A 155 15.60 -0.32 -0.17
N GLU A 156 16.42 -0.41 -1.20
CA GLU A 156 16.25 0.37 -2.40
C GLU A 156 15.93 -0.53 -3.59
N MET A 157 14.97 -0.12 -4.41
CA MET A 157 14.50 -0.91 -5.54
C MET A 157 14.20 -0.06 -6.76
N GLN A 158 14.27 -0.69 -7.92
CA GLN A 158 13.83 -0.10 -9.18
C GLN A 158 12.30 -0.11 -9.23
N ARG A 159 11.71 1.00 -9.66
CA ARG A 159 10.27 1.12 -9.92
C ARG A 159 9.72 0.01 -10.81
N ALA A 160 10.52 -0.45 -11.78
CA ALA A 160 10.16 -1.54 -12.69
C ALA A 160 9.85 -2.86 -11.96
N ALA A 161 10.31 -3.05 -10.71
CA ALA A 161 9.96 -4.20 -9.88
C ALA A 161 8.55 -4.09 -9.26
N ILE A 162 7.94 -2.90 -9.25
CA ILE A 162 6.59 -2.64 -8.73
C ILE A 162 5.57 -2.66 -9.87
N THR A 163 5.87 -1.97 -10.98
CA THR A 163 4.97 -1.87 -12.14
C THR A 163 5.77 -1.77 -13.44
N PRO A 164 5.38 -2.51 -14.49
CA PRO A 164 6.10 -2.50 -15.77
C PRO A 164 6.02 -1.13 -16.46
N THR A 165 4.86 -0.47 -16.36
CA THR A 165 4.63 0.90 -16.86
C THR A 165 4.57 1.88 -15.70
N ASN A 166 4.89 3.15 -15.95
CA ASN A 166 4.75 4.22 -14.96
C ASN A 166 3.55 5.10 -15.30
N GLY A 167 3.03 5.82 -14.32
CA GLY A 167 2.03 6.85 -14.55
C GLY A 167 2.64 8.08 -15.21
N THR A 168 1.78 8.92 -15.77
CA THR A 168 2.16 10.16 -16.44
C THR A 168 1.83 11.38 -15.59
N LEU A 169 0.95 11.24 -14.59
CA LEU A 169 0.49 12.33 -13.74
C LEU A 169 1.55 12.69 -12.70
N LEU A 170 2.01 13.93 -12.75
CA LEU A 170 2.85 14.54 -11.72
C LEU A 170 1.96 15.19 -10.66
N LEU A 171 2.44 15.21 -9.42
CA LEU A 171 1.72 15.82 -8.29
C LEU A 171 1.99 17.32 -8.16
N PHE A 172 2.95 17.85 -8.89
CA PHE A 172 3.18 19.29 -9.04
C PHE A 172 2.66 19.74 -10.39
N ARG A 173 2.06 20.94 -10.44
CA ARG A 173 1.80 21.61 -11.71
C ARG A 173 3.12 22.21 -12.20
N ALA A 174 3.48 21.91 -13.44
CA ALA A 174 4.53 22.63 -14.17
C ALA A 174 4.08 24.07 -14.44
#